data_AF-A0A811REG5-F1
#
_entry.id   AF-A0A811REG5-F1
#
_cell.length_a   1.000
_cell.length_b   1.000
_cell.length_c   1.000
_cell.angle_alpha   90.00
_cell.angle_beta   90.00
_cell.angle_gamma   90.00
#
_symmetry.space_group_name_H-M   'P 1'
#
loop_
_entity.id
_entity.type
_entity.pdbx_description
1 polymer ?
#
loop_
_entity_poly.entity_id
_entity_poly.type
_entity_poly.pdbx_seq_one_letter_code
_entity_poly.pdbx_strand_id
1 'polypeptide(L)'
;MKLLSNIHFYVRCIISFNCLLKSLLHHQLVPVSTFIIKDSLKLKTSDAETVVNIHAASEKFAELIPLLESNADVCTLKEKLEDEYLEIPGDSVKRVFAGLVLREIKDFWRVALLLSILSYPEAENAAETFNKQDELQRRREKYTRVERSITDLDLDGAWKLKPVLDGKSIMGVMQVKSGGPLIGKWQQRVLKWQLAHPNGTVDECIEWMKQSQSKRQKVESSTS
;
A
#
# COMPACT_ATOMS: atom_id res chain seq x y z
N MET A 1 33.71 -10.89 20.12
CA MET A 1 32.55 -11.79 19.96
C MET A 1 31.21 -11.19 20.43
N LYS A 2 31.14 -10.44 21.54
CA LYS A 2 29.88 -9.82 22.03
C LYS A 2 29.30 -8.70 21.13
N LEU A 3 30.15 -7.93 20.45
CA LEU A 3 29.73 -6.87 19.51
C LEU A 3 29.06 -7.40 18.24
N LEU A 4 29.58 -8.49 17.66
CA LEU A 4 28.97 -9.13 16.48
C LEU A 4 27.64 -9.81 16.81
N SER A 5 27.50 -10.37 18.02
CA SER A 5 26.22 -10.91 18.50
C SER A 5 25.18 -9.80 18.71
N ASN A 6 25.60 -8.61 19.14
CA ASN A 6 24.71 -7.44 19.25
C ASN A 6 24.29 -6.89 17.90
N ILE A 7 25.16 -6.92 16.88
CA ILE A 7 24.79 -6.52 15.51
C ILE A 7 23.86 -7.56 14.88
N HIS A 8 24.10 -8.86 15.08
CA HIS A 8 23.20 -9.91 14.60
C HIS A 8 21.84 -9.90 15.31
N PHE A 9 21.80 -9.56 16.61
CA PHE A 9 20.56 -9.29 17.32
C PHE A 9 19.88 -8.02 16.81
N TYR A 10 20.62 -6.95 16.52
CA TYR A 10 20.07 -5.73 15.91
C TYR A 10 19.51 -5.99 14.51
N VAL A 11 20.20 -6.75 13.65
CA VAL A 11 19.74 -7.09 12.29
C VAL A 11 18.56 -8.07 12.32
N ARG A 12 18.50 -8.98 13.31
CA ARG A 12 17.35 -9.86 13.49
C ARG A 12 16.17 -9.17 14.19
N CYS A 13 16.44 -8.19 15.05
CA CYS A 13 15.44 -7.25 15.56
C CYS A 13 14.95 -6.32 14.45
N ILE A 14 15.78 -5.96 13.45
CA ILE A 14 15.41 -5.21 12.22
C ILE A 14 14.27 -5.88 11.44
N ILE A 15 14.20 -7.20 11.52
CA ILE A 15 13.15 -8.01 10.89
C ILE A 15 11.88 -8.09 11.78
N SER A 16 11.92 -7.61 13.04
CA SER A 16 10.78 -7.56 13.98
C SER A 16 10.29 -6.13 14.29
N PHE A 17 10.52 -5.15 13.41
CA PHE A 17 10.31 -3.72 13.74
C PHE A 17 8.86 -3.22 13.82
N ASN A 18 7.87 -4.06 13.49
CA ASN A 18 6.47 -3.72 13.81
C ASN A 18 6.09 -4.08 15.26
N CYS A 19 7.08 -4.37 16.11
CA CYS A 19 6.88 -4.48 17.54
C CYS A 19 6.58 -3.10 18.16
N LEU A 20 5.58 -3.08 19.04
CA LEU A 20 5.23 -1.92 19.84
C LEU A 20 5.92 -2.02 21.20
N LEU A 21 6.59 -0.95 21.62
CA LEU A 21 7.06 -0.75 22.99
C LEU A 21 5.99 -0.02 23.79
N LYS A 22 5.69 -0.50 25.00
CA LYS A 22 4.92 0.27 25.96
C LYS A 22 5.82 1.34 26.56
N SER A 23 5.62 2.59 26.16
CA SER A 23 6.36 3.72 26.73
C SER A 23 6.10 3.79 28.23
N LEU A 24 7.15 3.65 29.03
CA LEU A 24 7.07 3.73 30.49
C LEU A 24 6.70 5.14 30.97
N LEU A 25 6.88 6.16 30.14
CA LEU A 25 6.57 7.56 30.47
C LEU A 25 5.10 7.93 30.20
N HIS A 26 4.44 7.29 29.23
CA HIS A 26 3.09 7.68 28.78
C HIS A 26 2.05 6.55 28.75
N HIS A 27 2.42 5.32 29.14
CA HIS A 27 1.58 4.13 29.03
C HIS A 27 1.00 3.85 27.62
N GLN A 28 1.56 4.48 26.58
CA GLN A 28 1.14 4.32 25.19
C GLN A 28 2.04 3.31 24.47
N LEU A 29 1.46 2.51 23.58
CA LEU A 29 2.19 1.66 22.66
C LEU A 29 2.78 2.52 21.53
N VAL A 30 4.09 2.46 21.35
CA VAL A 30 4.84 3.24 20.36
C VAL A 30 5.69 2.28 19.53
N PRO A 31 5.79 2.44 18.20
CA PRO A 31 6.69 1.64 17.38
C PRO A 31 8.14 1.69 17.89
N VAL A 32 8.82 0.54 17.93
CA VAL A 32 10.22 0.45 18.39
C VAL A 32 11.12 1.39 17.58
N SER A 33 10.94 1.45 16.25
CA SER A 33 11.67 2.39 15.38
C SER A 33 11.52 3.82 15.85
N THR A 34 10.30 4.25 16.18
CA THR A 34 10.04 5.60 16.64
C THR A 34 10.78 5.90 17.93
N PHE A 35 10.71 5.01 18.92
CA PHE A 35 11.44 5.20 20.18
C PHE A 35 12.96 5.24 19.99
N ILE A 36 13.52 4.35 19.16
CA ILE A 36 14.96 4.32 18.90
C ILE A 36 15.39 5.62 18.19
N ILE A 37 14.74 5.97 17.10
CA ILE A 37 15.14 7.10 16.24
C ILE A 37 14.93 8.42 16.96
N LYS A 38 13.74 8.63 17.53
CA LYS A 38 13.36 9.90 18.15
C LYS A 38 13.90 10.02 19.58
N ASP A 39 13.66 9.01 20.43
CA ASP A 39 13.91 9.16 21.86
C ASP A 39 15.31 8.73 22.27
N SER A 40 15.89 7.72 21.61
CA SER A 40 17.25 7.23 21.92
C SER A 40 18.33 7.98 21.13
N LEU A 41 18.19 8.06 19.80
CA LEU A 41 19.16 8.69 18.91
C LEU A 41 18.94 10.20 18.75
N LYS A 42 17.81 10.74 19.24
CA LYS A 42 17.46 12.17 19.15
C LYS A 42 17.40 12.72 17.71
N LEU A 43 17.03 11.87 16.75
CA LEU A 43 16.84 12.25 15.35
C LEU A 43 15.43 12.82 15.10
N LYS A 44 15.18 13.26 13.87
CA LYS A 44 13.92 13.92 13.50
C LYS A 44 12.74 12.96 13.61
N THR A 45 11.61 13.46 14.10
CA THR A 45 10.34 12.73 14.11
C THR A 45 9.91 12.29 12.71
N SER A 46 10.15 13.12 11.68
CA SER A 46 9.86 12.78 10.28
C SER A 46 10.59 11.52 9.81
N ASP A 47 11.82 11.32 10.29
CA ASP A 47 12.64 10.17 9.89
C ASP A 47 12.11 8.90 10.57
N ALA A 48 11.70 9.01 11.83
CA ALA A 48 11.01 7.95 12.55
C ALA A 48 9.70 7.53 11.87
N GLU A 49 8.86 8.50 11.49
CA GLU A 49 7.61 8.26 10.75
C GLU A 49 7.87 7.61 9.39
N THR A 50 8.91 8.06 8.67
CA THR A 50 9.31 7.47 7.39
C THR A 50 9.66 5.99 7.56
N VAL A 51 10.44 5.63 8.58
CA VAL A 51 10.79 4.23 8.84
C VAL A 51 9.55 3.39 9.18
N VAL A 52 8.63 3.91 10.01
CA VAL A 52 7.35 3.23 10.30
C VAL A 52 6.56 2.99 9.01
N ASN A 53 6.48 3.99 8.13
CA ASN A 53 5.77 3.88 6.86
C ASN A 53 6.43 2.87 5.90
N ILE A 54 7.77 2.81 5.86
CA ILE A 54 8.51 1.80 5.07
C ILE A 54 8.15 0.38 5.54
N HIS A 55 8.10 0.14 6.85
CA HIS A 55 7.71 -1.16 7.38
C HIS A 55 6.25 -1.51 7.04
N ALA A 56 5.30 -0.59 7.27
CA ALA A 56 3.90 -0.80 6.92
C ALA A 56 3.70 -1.04 5.42
N ALA A 57 4.45 -0.34 4.57
CA ALA A 57 4.44 -0.56 3.12
C ALA A 57 5.06 -1.91 2.74
N SER A 58 6.09 -2.38 3.45
CA SER A 58 6.72 -3.68 3.18
C SER A 58 5.77 -4.86 3.41
N GLU A 59 4.88 -4.76 4.39
CA GLU A 59 3.79 -5.72 4.61
C GLU A 59 2.82 -5.73 3.42
N LYS A 60 2.42 -4.56 2.93
CA LYS A 60 1.56 -4.45 1.75
C LYS A 60 2.26 -4.97 0.48
N PHE A 61 3.57 -4.78 0.36
CA PHE A 61 4.35 -5.39 -0.71
C PHE A 61 4.39 -6.92 -0.62
N ALA A 62 4.38 -7.49 0.59
CA ALA A 62 4.33 -8.94 0.75
C ALA A 62 3.02 -9.52 0.22
N GLU A 63 1.91 -8.78 0.34
CA GLU A 63 0.63 -9.10 -0.32
C GLU A 63 0.65 -8.83 -1.83
N LEU A 64 1.31 -7.77 -2.28
CA LEU A 64 1.33 -7.36 -3.70
C LEU A 64 2.19 -8.25 -4.59
N ILE A 65 3.31 -8.75 -4.06
CA ILE A 65 4.30 -9.51 -4.82
C ILE A 65 3.70 -10.77 -5.47
N PRO A 66 3.02 -11.69 -4.75
CA PRO A 66 2.41 -12.88 -5.34
C PRO A 66 1.39 -12.54 -6.42
N LEU A 67 0.65 -11.43 -6.26
CA LEU A 67 -0.30 -10.98 -7.28
C LEU A 67 0.43 -10.66 -8.58
N LEU A 68 1.48 -9.84 -8.52
CA LEU A 68 2.22 -9.42 -9.69
C LEU A 68 2.89 -10.59 -10.42
N GLU A 69 3.21 -11.68 -9.70
CA GLU A 69 3.87 -12.85 -10.26
C GLU A 69 2.89 -13.93 -10.79
N SER A 70 1.81 -14.24 -10.07
CA SER A 70 0.98 -15.42 -10.38
C SER A 70 -0.54 -15.20 -10.38
N ASN A 71 -1.03 -13.97 -10.15
CA ASN A 71 -2.47 -13.70 -9.92
C ASN A 71 -3.07 -14.45 -8.71
N ALA A 72 -2.27 -15.00 -7.80
CA ALA A 72 -2.79 -15.62 -6.59
C ALA A 72 -3.58 -14.60 -5.74
N ASP A 73 -4.74 -14.98 -5.21
CA ASP A 73 -5.52 -14.19 -4.22
C ASP A 73 -6.11 -12.85 -4.69
N VAL A 74 -6.28 -12.66 -6.02
CA VAL A 74 -6.93 -11.47 -6.59
C VAL A 74 -8.34 -11.25 -6.03
N CYS A 75 -9.13 -12.31 -5.80
CA CYS A 75 -10.50 -12.19 -5.29
C CYS A 75 -10.55 -11.60 -3.87
N THR A 76 -9.72 -12.08 -2.95
CA THR A 76 -9.68 -11.58 -1.56
C THR A 76 -9.26 -10.12 -1.51
N LEU A 77 -8.29 -9.71 -2.33
CA LEU A 77 -7.90 -8.30 -2.39
C LEU A 77 -8.93 -7.41 -3.07
N LYS A 78 -9.63 -7.93 -4.08
CA LYS A 78 -10.76 -7.23 -4.69
C LYS A 78 -11.79 -6.87 -3.62
N GLU A 79 -12.18 -7.82 -2.76
CA GLU A 79 -13.09 -7.57 -1.63
C GLU A 79 -12.57 -6.51 -0.64
N LYS A 80 -11.25 -6.47 -0.36
CA LYS A 80 -10.65 -5.44 0.51
C LYS A 80 -10.67 -4.03 -0.11
N LEU A 81 -10.55 -3.95 -1.43
CA LEU A 81 -10.38 -2.69 -2.15
C LEU A 81 -11.70 -2.09 -2.63
N GLU A 82 -12.68 -2.94 -2.92
CA GLU A 82 -14.01 -2.51 -3.27
C GLU A 82 -14.71 -1.87 -2.07
N ASP A 83 -15.66 -1.01 -2.38
CA ASP A 83 -16.62 -0.57 -1.38
C ASP A 83 -17.99 -0.45 -2.03
N GLU A 84 -18.98 -0.12 -1.21
CA GLU A 84 -20.37 -0.01 -1.59
C GLU A 84 -20.62 0.74 -2.93
N TYR A 85 -19.77 1.70 -3.30
CA TYR A 85 -19.93 2.55 -4.49
C TYR A 85 -18.85 2.35 -5.58
N LEU A 86 -17.92 1.42 -5.38
CA LEU A 86 -16.79 1.19 -6.27
C LEU A 86 -16.59 -0.30 -6.53
N GLU A 87 -16.87 -0.71 -7.76
CA GLU A 87 -16.48 -2.00 -8.31
C GLU A 87 -15.19 -1.82 -9.10
N ILE A 88 -14.20 -2.67 -8.83
CA ILE A 88 -12.90 -2.63 -9.50
C ILE A 88 -12.84 -3.78 -10.51
N PRO A 89 -12.60 -3.50 -11.80
CA PRO A 89 -12.36 -4.54 -12.79
C PRO A 89 -11.25 -5.49 -12.34
N GLY A 90 -11.45 -6.81 -12.51
CA GLY A 90 -10.55 -7.84 -11.95
C GLY A 90 -9.11 -7.73 -12.46
N ASP A 91 -8.95 -7.35 -13.72
CA ASP A 91 -7.67 -7.05 -14.38
C ASP A 91 -6.95 -5.84 -13.79
N SER A 92 -7.71 -4.92 -13.18
CA SER A 92 -7.22 -3.66 -12.63
C SER A 92 -6.90 -3.73 -11.13
N VAL A 93 -7.33 -4.78 -10.42
CA VAL A 93 -7.15 -4.94 -8.96
C VAL A 93 -5.68 -4.76 -8.56
N LYS A 94 -4.76 -5.41 -9.27
CA LYS A 94 -3.31 -5.33 -9.00
C LYS A 94 -2.77 -3.92 -9.18
N ARG A 95 -3.18 -3.25 -10.26
CA ARG A 95 -2.79 -1.89 -10.59
C ARG A 95 -3.28 -0.91 -9.52
N VAL A 96 -4.54 -1.05 -9.10
CA VAL A 96 -5.11 -0.24 -8.02
C VAL A 96 -4.36 -0.47 -6.72
N PHE A 97 -4.12 -1.73 -6.33
CA PHE A 97 -3.41 -2.02 -5.09
C PHE A 97 -1.98 -1.45 -5.10
N ALA A 98 -1.22 -1.73 -6.15
CA ALA A 98 0.13 -1.18 -6.32
C ALA A 98 0.13 0.36 -6.28
N GLY A 99 -0.80 0.99 -7.01
CA GLY A 99 -0.92 2.45 -7.02
C GLY A 99 -1.21 3.03 -5.63
N LEU A 100 -2.07 2.40 -4.84
CA LEU A 100 -2.34 2.84 -3.45
C LEU A 100 -1.10 2.72 -2.56
N VAL A 101 -0.40 1.58 -2.62
CA VAL A 101 0.85 1.37 -1.87
C VAL A 101 1.88 2.43 -2.23
N LEU A 102 2.11 2.67 -3.53
CA LEU A 102 3.08 3.66 -4.03
C LEU A 102 2.70 5.09 -3.66
N ARG A 103 1.41 5.43 -3.59
CA ARG A 103 0.98 6.77 -3.15
C ARG A 103 1.24 7.03 -1.67
N GLU A 104 1.10 6.00 -0.85
CA GLU A 104 1.34 6.08 0.59
C GLU A 104 2.83 6.22 0.91
N ILE A 105 3.66 5.34 0.32
CA ILE A 105 5.10 5.29 0.61
C ILE A 105 5.96 6.20 -0.27
N LYS A 106 5.40 6.68 -1.38
CA LYS A 106 6.03 7.63 -2.31
C LYS A 106 7.35 7.09 -2.86
N ASP A 107 8.39 7.94 -2.88
CA ASP A 107 9.73 7.68 -3.37
C ASP A 107 10.48 6.58 -2.61
N PHE A 108 10.00 6.19 -1.42
CA PHE A 108 10.57 5.08 -0.66
C PHE A 108 10.08 3.69 -1.08
N TRP A 109 9.23 3.58 -2.12
CA TRP A 109 8.61 2.31 -2.52
C TRP A 109 9.64 1.22 -2.88
N ARG A 110 10.77 1.59 -3.50
CA ARG A 110 11.86 0.67 -3.82
C ARG A 110 12.52 0.09 -2.57
N VAL A 111 12.64 0.90 -1.52
CA VAL A 111 13.19 0.47 -0.22
C VAL A 111 12.19 -0.46 0.48
N ALA A 112 10.90 -0.11 0.47
CA ALA A 112 9.86 -0.95 1.04
C ALA A 112 9.72 -2.30 0.32
N LEU A 113 9.84 -2.32 -1.02
CA LEU A 113 9.87 -3.55 -1.82
C LEU A 113 11.08 -4.44 -1.45
N LEU A 114 12.27 -3.85 -1.37
CA LEU A 114 13.47 -4.58 -0.96
C LEU A 114 13.29 -5.16 0.44
N LEU A 115 12.80 -4.37 1.38
CA LEU A 115 12.55 -4.80 2.75
C LEU A 115 11.53 -5.94 2.81
N SER A 116 10.49 -5.88 1.98
CA SER A 116 9.48 -6.94 1.88
C SER A 116 10.10 -8.27 1.44
N ILE A 117 10.86 -8.27 0.35
CA ILE A 117 11.55 -9.48 -0.16
C ILE A 117 12.55 -10.04 0.87
N LEU A 118 13.19 -9.18 1.65
CA LEU A 118 14.13 -9.62 2.68
C LEU A 118 13.44 -10.18 3.93
N SER A 119 12.28 -9.64 4.30
CA SER A 119 11.59 -9.93 5.56
C SER A 119 10.54 -11.03 5.46
N TYR A 120 9.97 -11.24 4.27
CA TYR A 120 8.94 -12.25 4.00
C TYR A 120 9.45 -13.26 2.97
N PRO A 121 10.38 -14.16 3.34
CA PRO A 121 10.78 -15.25 2.46
C PRO A 121 9.56 -16.15 2.21
N GLU A 122 9.41 -16.63 0.97
CA GLU A 122 8.41 -17.65 0.65
C GLU A 122 8.69 -18.90 1.48
N ALA A 123 7.64 -19.64 1.86
CA ALA A 123 7.80 -20.94 2.47
C ALA A 123 8.45 -21.88 1.45
N GLU A 124 9.77 -22.02 1.52
CA GLU A 124 10.50 -22.98 0.70
C GLU A 124 10.00 -24.39 1.05
N ASN A 125 9.62 -25.16 0.02
CA ASN A 125 9.48 -26.60 0.16
C ASN A 125 10.82 -27.12 0.68
N ALA A 126 10.81 -27.74 1.86
CA ALA A 126 11.98 -28.04 2.70
C ALA A 126 12.99 -29.07 2.13
N ALA A 127 13.08 -29.21 0.81
CA ALA A 127 13.82 -30.27 0.14
C ALA A 127 15.13 -29.82 -0.52
N GLU A 128 15.38 -28.53 -0.74
CA GLU A 128 16.56 -28.08 -1.49
C GLU A 128 17.54 -27.30 -0.61
N THR A 129 18.73 -27.90 -0.39
CA THR A 129 19.87 -27.23 0.26
C THR A 129 20.45 -26.22 -0.73
N PHE A 130 19.81 -25.06 -0.89
CA PHE A 130 20.31 -24.01 -1.78
C PHE A 130 21.60 -23.40 -1.24
N ASN A 131 22.55 -23.13 -2.15
CA ASN A 131 23.69 -22.28 -1.84
C ASN A 131 23.18 -20.84 -1.57
N LYS A 132 23.75 -20.15 -0.58
CA LYS A 132 23.41 -18.74 -0.25
C LYS A 132 23.47 -17.80 -1.46
N GLN A 133 24.38 -18.09 -2.40
CA GLN A 133 24.50 -17.31 -3.63
C GLN A 133 23.27 -17.45 -4.54
N ASP A 134 22.69 -18.65 -4.62
CA ASP A 134 21.50 -18.92 -5.41
C ASP A 134 20.28 -18.24 -4.78
N GLU A 135 20.18 -18.24 -3.45
CA GLU A 135 19.13 -17.55 -2.70
C GLU A 135 19.17 -16.02 -2.95
N LEU A 136 20.36 -15.41 -2.83
CA LEU A 136 20.55 -13.97 -3.11
C LEU A 136 20.21 -13.63 -4.56
N GLN A 137 20.60 -14.48 -5.51
CA GLN A 137 20.30 -14.29 -6.92
C GLN A 137 18.80 -14.36 -7.17
N ARG A 138 18.08 -15.33 -6.60
CA ARG A 138 16.61 -15.42 -6.67
C ARG A 138 15.93 -14.18 -6.11
N ARG A 139 16.36 -13.70 -4.94
CA ARG A 139 15.83 -12.47 -4.32
C ARG A 139 16.04 -11.23 -5.22
N ARG A 140 17.20 -11.13 -5.87
CA ARG A 140 17.52 -10.05 -6.82
C ARG A 140 16.65 -10.12 -8.07
N GLU A 141 16.48 -11.31 -8.65
CA GLU A 141 15.64 -11.51 -9.83
C GLU A 141 14.18 -11.16 -9.53
N LYS A 142 13.68 -11.59 -8.37
CA LYS A 142 12.35 -11.26 -7.87
C LYS A 142 12.15 -9.76 -7.71
N TYR A 143 13.09 -9.08 -7.06
CA TYR A 143 13.07 -7.61 -6.94
C TYR A 143 12.95 -6.95 -8.32
N THR A 144 13.82 -7.36 -9.25
CA THR A 144 13.88 -6.80 -10.61
C THR A 144 12.58 -7.05 -11.38
N ARG A 145 11.98 -8.24 -11.23
CA ARG A 145 10.71 -8.58 -11.87
C ARG A 145 9.57 -7.71 -11.36
N VAL A 146 9.44 -7.60 -10.05
CA VAL A 146 8.37 -6.81 -9.41
C VAL A 146 8.55 -5.32 -9.70
N GLU A 147 9.78 -4.81 -9.63
CA GLU A 147 10.10 -3.43 -9.99
C GLU A 147 9.67 -3.14 -11.44
N ARG A 148 10.03 -4.02 -12.38
CA ARG A 148 9.62 -3.89 -13.79
C ARG A 148 8.11 -3.94 -13.97
N SER A 149 7.42 -4.88 -13.32
CA SER A 149 5.96 -4.95 -13.40
C SER A 149 5.29 -3.65 -12.94
N ILE A 150 5.82 -2.98 -11.91
CA ILE A 150 5.30 -1.70 -11.43
C ILE A 150 5.59 -0.57 -12.43
N THR A 151 6.79 -0.54 -13.01
CA THR A 151 7.14 0.48 -14.01
C THR A 151 6.39 0.28 -15.33
N ASP A 152 6.17 -0.96 -15.76
CA ASP A 152 5.43 -1.30 -16.98
C ASP A 152 3.94 -0.97 -16.84
N LEU A 153 3.43 -0.96 -15.60
CA LEU A 153 2.12 -0.41 -15.24
C LEU A 153 2.13 1.13 -15.17
N ASP A 154 3.20 1.85 -15.48
CA ASP A 154 3.24 3.32 -15.40
C ASP A 154 2.79 3.85 -14.02
N LEU A 155 3.22 3.16 -12.95
CA LEU A 155 2.90 3.53 -11.56
C LEU A 155 4.07 4.22 -10.85
N ASP A 156 5.28 4.24 -11.43
CA ASP A 156 6.40 4.97 -10.82
C ASP A 156 6.12 6.48 -10.86
N GLY A 157 6.08 7.10 -9.68
CA GLY A 157 5.59 8.47 -9.55
C GLY A 157 4.07 8.60 -9.37
N ALA A 158 3.32 7.53 -9.13
CA ALA A 158 1.87 7.57 -8.87
C ALA A 158 1.48 8.53 -7.73
N TRP A 159 2.38 8.80 -6.77
CA TRP A 159 2.19 9.80 -5.70
C TRP A 159 2.14 11.24 -6.19
N LYS A 160 2.63 11.52 -7.40
CA LYS A 160 2.59 12.86 -8.02
C LYS A 160 1.29 13.09 -8.80
N LEU A 161 0.53 12.03 -9.10
CA LEU A 161 -0.73 12.14 -9.82
C LEU A 161 -1.75 12.91 -8.99
N LYS A 162 -2.35 13.94 -9.57
CA LYS A 162 -3.48 14.64 -8.97
C LYS A 162 -4.76 13.82 -9.22
N PRO A 163 -5.67 13.75 -8.24
CA PRO A 163 -6.99 13.19 -8.46
C PRO A 163 -7.67 13.88 -9.66
N VAL A 164 -8.31 13.10 -10.52
CA VAL A 164 -9.01 13.59 -11.72
C VAL A 164 -10.15 14.56 -11.37
N LEU A 165 -10.76 14.41 -10.19
CA LEU A 165 -11.75 15.33 -9.64
C LEU A 165 -11.28 15.87 -8.29
N ASP A 166 -11.34 17.19 -8.12
CA ASP A 166 -11.08 17.84 -6.84
C ASP A 166 -12.33 17.82 -5.93
N GLY A 167 -12.15 18.23 -4.66
CA GLY A 167 -13.25 18.22 -3.70
C GLY A 167 -14.44 19.09 -4.13
N LYS A 168 -14.17 20.18 -4.86
CA LYS A 168 -15.20 21.10 -5.35
C LYS A 168 -16.03 20.47 -6.47
N SER A 169 -15.38 19.80 -7.42
CA SER A 169 -16.03 19.08 -8.51
C SER A 169 -16.88 17.93 -7.98
N ILE A 170 -16.35 17.17 -7.00
CA ILE A 170 -17.10 16.10 -6.32
C ILE A 170 -18.35 16.66 -5.64
N MET A 171 -18.25 17.78 -4.90
CA MET A 171 -19.42 18.41 -4.27
C MET A 171 -20.49 18.80 -5.31
N GLY A 172 -20.07 19.34 -6.46
CA GLY A 172 -20.96 19.70 -7.56
C GLY A 172 -21.68 18.49 -8.16
N VAL A 173 -20.95 17.40 -8.45
CA VAL A 173 -21.53 16.16 -8.97
C VAL A 173 -22.51 15.54 -7.97
N MET A 174 -22.17 15.55 -6.68
CA MET A 174 -22.99 15.01 -5.60
C MET A 174 -24.14 15.93 -5.15
N GLN A 175 -24.16 17.18 -5.62
CA GLN A 175 -25.12 18.21 -5.20
C GLN A 175 -25.17 18.43 -3.67
N VAL A 176 -24.05 18.22 -2.98
CA VAL A 176 -23.95 18.43 -1.52
C VAL A 176 -23.47 19.86 -1.21
N LYS A 177 -24.06 20.47 -0.18
CA LYS A 177 -23.83 21.88 0.15
C LYS A 177 -22.57 22.14 0.96
N SER A 178 -22.02 21.13 1.63
CA SER A 178 -20.81 21.26 2.43
C SER A 178 -19.85 20.09 2.23
N GLY A 179 -18.55 20.41 2.30
CA GLY A 179 -17.50 19.41 2.40
C GLY A 179 -17.62 18.63 3.72
N GLY A 180 -17.05 17.43 3.76
CA GLY A 180 -17.07 16.60 4.96
C GLY A 180 -16.46 15.21 4.74
N PRO A 181 -16.56 14.31 5.73
CA PRO A 181 -16.01 12.95 5.65
C PRO A 181 -16.49 12.18 4.41
N LEU A 182 -17.72 12.45 3.95
CA LEU A 182 -18.27 11.86 2.73
C LEU A 182 -17.48 12.25 1.47
N ILE A 183 -17.10 13.52 1.33
CA ILE A 183 -16.26 13.98 0.20
C ILE A 183 -14.90 13.31 0.25
N GLY A 184 -14.32 13.16 1.45
CA GLY A 184 -13.06 12.42 1.62
C GLY A 184 -13.17 10.96 1.13
N LYS A 185 -14.26 10.27 1.46
CA LYS A 185 -14.53 8.91 0.94
C LYS A 185 -14.64 8.91 -0.59
N TRP A 186 -15.36 9.86 -1.18
CA TRP A 186 -15.47 9.97 -2.64
C TRP A 186 -14.16 10.31 -3.32
N GLN A 187 -13.31 11.14 -2.73
CA GLN A 187 -11.95 11.39 -3.24
C GLN A 187 -11.12 10.10 -3.27
N GLN A 188 -11.21 9.26 -2.24
CA GLN A 188 -10.53 7.95 -2.24
C GLN A 188 -11.08 7.02 -3.33
N ARG A 189 -12.39 7.04 -3.59
CA ARG A 189 -13.00 6.23 -4.65
C ARG A 189 -12.61 6.72 -6.04
N VAL A 190 -12.62 8.03 -6.27
CA VAL A 190 -12.15 8.65 -7.51
C VAL A 190 -10.69 8.28 -7.75
N LEU A 191 -9.86 8.29 -6.71
CA LEU A 191 -8.47 7.86 -6.82
C LEU A 191 -8.35 6.39 -7.24
N LYS A 192 -9.09 5.48 -6.60
CA LYS A 192 -9.10 4.06 -6.98
C LYS A 192 -9.63 3.87 -8.42
N TRP A 193 -10.68 4.58 -8.81
CA TRP A 193 -11.21 4.57 -10.16
C TRP A 193 -10.17 5.03 -11.19
N GLN A 194 -9.46 6.12 -10.91
CA GLN A 194 -8.38 6.65 -11.76
C GLN A 194 -7.22 5.66 -11.88
N LEU A 195 -6.88 4.96 -10.80
CA LEU A 195 -5.87 3.90 -10.84
C LEU A 195 -6.34 2.71 -11.68
N ALA A 196 -7.63 2.38 -11.68
CA ALA A 196 -8.21 1.33 -12.51
C ALA A 196 -8.34 1.74 -14.00
N HIS A 197 -8.53 3.02 -14.28
CA HIS A 197 -8.75 3.57 -15.62
C HIS A 197 -7.66 4.59 -15.95
N PRO A 198 -6.43 4.15 -16.29
CA PRO A 198 -5.30 5.06 -16.50
C PRO A 198 -5.53 6.10 -17.62
N ASN A 199 -6.33 5.73 -18.62
CA ASN A 199 -6.70 6.61 -19.74
C ASN A 199 -8.10 7.24 -19.55
N GLY A 200 -8.70 7.08 -18.37
CA GLY A 200 -10.04 7.57 -18.07
C GLY A 200 -10.09 9.09 -18.06
N THR A 201 -11.10 9.65 -18.72
CA THR A 201 -11.35 11.09 -18.79
C THR A 201 -12.10 11.60 -17.56
N VAL A 202 -12.10 12.93 -17.40
CA VAL A 202 -12.90 13.62 -16.38
C VAL A 202 -14.39 13.30 -16.55
N ASP A 203 -14.88 13.29 -17.78
CA ASP A 203 -16.29 13.04 -18.10
C ASP A 203 -16.70 11.60 -17.76
N GLU A 204 -15.88 10.61 -18.14
CA GLU A 204 -16.11 9.20 -17.77
C GLU A 204 -16.13 9.01 -16.24
N CYS A 205 -15.27 9.72 -15.51
CA CYS A 205 -15.26 9.69 -14.04
C CYS A 205 -16.57 10.27 -13.47
N ILE A 206 -17.05 11.39 -14.00
CA ILE A 206 -18.30 12.02 -13.59
C ILE A 206 -19.49 11.10 -13.89
N GLU A 207 -19.52 10.47 -15.06
CA GLU A 207 -20.56 9.51 -15.43
C GLU A 207 -20.56 8.30 -14.49
N TRP A 208 -19.39 7.71 -14.24
CA TRP A 208 -19.24 6.61 -13.28
C TRP A 208 -19.76 7.02 -11.89
N MET A 209 -19.39 8.21 -11.38
CA MET A 209 -19.86 8.70 -10.09
C MET A 209 -21.39 8.81 -10.04
N LYS A 210 -22.02 9.35 -11.08
CA LYS A 210 -23.49 9.48 -11.17
C LYS A 210 -24.15 8.10 -11.20
N GLN A 211 -23.62 7.16 -11.96
CA GLN A 211 -24.14 5.79 -12.04
C GLN A 211 -24.04 5.07 -10.70
N SER A 212 -22.90 5.18 -9.99
CA SER A 212 -22.72 4.58 -8.66
C SER A 212 -23.70 5.12 -7.64
N GLN A 213 -24.03 6.41 -7.70
CA GLN A 213 -25.07 7.02 -6.85
C GLN A 213 -26.48 6.48 -7.18
N SER A 214 -26.87 6.46 -8.46
CA SER A 214 -28.19 6.02 -8.88
C SER A 214 -28.46 4.53 -8.62
N LYS A 215 -27.45 3.66 -8.79
CA LYS A 215 -27.56 2.23 -8.46
C LYS A 215 -27.95 2.02 -7.00
N ARG A 216 -27.46 2.86 -6.09
CA ARG A 216 -27.70 2.73 -4.64
C ARG A 216 -29.04 3.29 -4.18
N GLN A 217 -29.46 4.45 -4.70
CA GLN A 217 -30.82 4.96 -4.45
C GLN A 217 -31.91 3.93 -4.79
N LYS A 218 -31.70 3.14 -5.85
CA LYS A 218 -32.61 2.06 -6.26
C LYS A 218 -32.59 0.87 -5.30
N VAL A 219 -31.45 0.51 -4.72
CA VAL A 219 -31.33 -0.63 -3.78
C VAL A 219 -31.96 -0.27 -2.43
N GLU A 220 -31.78 0.95 -1.95
CA GLU A 220 -32.39 1.44 -0.70
C GLU A 220 -33.92 1.54 -0.80
N SER A 221 -34.45 2.00 -1.95
CA SER A 221 -35.91 2.06 -2.19
C SER A 221 -36.56 0.69 -2.41
N SER A 222 -35.78 -0.35 -2.75
CA SER A 222 -36.28 -1.72 -2.98
C SER A 222 -36.32 -2.57 -1.71
N THR A 223 -35.71 -2.08 -0.63
CA THR A 223 -35.58 -2.78 0.66
C THR A 223 -36.47 -2.14 1.75
N SER A 224 -37.25 -1.10 1.39
CA SER A 224 -38.24 -0.43 2.26
C SER A 224 -39.67 -0.84 1.92
#